data_AF-A0A6I4HSW4-F1
#
_entry.id   AF-A0A6I4HSW4-F1
#
_cell.length_a   1.000
_cell.length_b   1.000
_cell.length_c   1.000
_cell.angle_alpha   90.00
_cell.angle_beta   90.00
_cell.angle_gamma   90.00
#
_symmetry.space_group_name_H-M   'P 1'
#
loop_
_entity.id
_entity.type
_entity.pdbx_description
1 polymer ?
#
loop_
_entity_poly.entity_id
_entity_poly.type
_entity_poly.pdbx_seq_one_letter_code
_entity_poly.pdbx_strand_id
1 'polypeptide(L)' 'TFEAIFKHIQETGKIKLLDIAECNPKFDLDNRTAKLAAYIVYQYLFS' A
#
# COMPACT_ATOMS: atom_id res chain seq x y z
N THR A 1 -2.31 -0.92 14.51
CA THR A 1 -2.21 0.12 13.48
C THR A 1 -2.41 -0.52 12.11
N PHE A 2 -2.34 0.24 11.02
CA PHE A 2 -2.41 -0.31 9.66
C PHE A 2 -1.31 -1.36 9.41
N GLU A 3 -0.08 -1.03 9.78
CA GLU A 3 1.14 -1.83 9.55
C GLU A 3 1.06 -3.18 10.27
N ALA A 4 0.58 -3.19 11.52
CA ALA A 4 0.44 -4.43 12.28
C ALA A 4 -0.53 -5.43 11.61
N ILE A 5 -1.64 -4.94 11.07
CA ILE A 5 -2.63 -5.78 10.38
C ILE A 5 -2.11 -6.19 9.01
N PHE A 6 -1.53 -5.26 8.26
CA PHE A 6 -0.98 -5.51 6.93
C PHE A 6 0.10 -6.59 6.98
N LYS A 7 1.05 -6.47 7.91
CA LYS A 7 2.09 -7.47 8.16
C LYS A 7 1.51 -8.83 8.55
N HIS A 8 0.54 -8.84 9.47
CA HIS A 8 -0.10 -10.10 9.89
C HIS A 8 -0.75 -10.84 8.71
N ILE A 9 -1.39 -10.12 7.78
CA ILE A 9 -1.99 -10.73 6.58
C ILE A 9 -0.89 -11.20 5.61
N GLN A 10 0.16 -10.42 5.40
CA GLN A 10 1.30 -10.81 4.54
C GLN A 10 1.97 -12.10 5.03
N GLU A 11 2.21 -12.21 6.35
CA GLU A 11 2.85 -13.38 6.98
C GLU A 11 2.07 -14.68 6.77
N THR A 12 0.78 -14.62 6.44
CA THR A 12 0.00 -15.82 6.10
C THR A 12 0.42 -16.47 4.78
N GLY A 13 1.14 -15.78 3.90
CA GLY A 13 1.53 -16.26 2.56
C GLY A 13 0.37 -16.43 1.57
N LYS A 14 -0.83 -15.93 1.92
CA LYS A 14 -2.05 -16.12 1.13
C LYS A 14 -2.29 -15.04 0.07
N ILE A 15 -1.63 -13.89 0.18
CA ILE A 15 -1.76 -12.81 -0.80
C ILE A 15 -1.16 -13.26 -2.13
N LYS A 16 -1.95 -13.17 -3.22
CA LYS A 16 -1.51 -13.50 -4.58
C LYS A 16 -1.36 -12.28 -5.48
N LEU A 17 -2.10 -11.22 -5.18
CA LEU A 17 -2.11 -9.97 -5.91
C LEU A 17 -2.40 -8.83 -4.92
N LEU A 18 -1.67 -7.73 -5.07
CA LEU A 18 -1.97 -6.45 -4.45
C LEU A 18 -2.20 -5.45 -5.58
N ASP A 19 -3.35 -4.77 -5.57
CA ASP A 19 -3.69 -3.73 -6.53
C ASP A 19 -3.92 -2.41 -5.81
N ILE A 20 -3.47 -1.31 -6.41
CA ILE A 20 -3.60 0.03 -5.86
C ILE A 20 -4.52 0.82 -6.80
N ALA A 21 -5.75 1.07 -6.33
CA ALA A 21 -6.73 1.86 -7.04
C ALA A 21 -6.82 3.30 -6.51
N GLU A 22 -7.62 4.14 -7.19
CA GLU A 22 -8.03 5.48 -6.74
C GLU A 22 -6.89 6.50 -6.53
N CYS A 23 -5.73 6.30 -7.17
CA CYS A 23 -4.69 7.32 -7.26
C CYS A 23 -5.04 8.30 -8.39
N ASN A 24 -5.73 9.39 -8.07
CA ASN A 24 -6.08 10.43 -9.05
C ASN A 24 -5.16 11.66 -8.93
N PRO A 25 -4.19 11.85 -9.85
CA PRO A 25 -3.25 12.97 -9.78
C PRO A 25 -3.90 14.35 -9.84
N LYS A 26 -5.09 14.47 -10.44
CA LYS A 26 -5.78 15.75 -10.60
C LYS A 26 -6.28 16.32 -9.29
N PHE A 27 -6.65 15.46 -8.34
CA PHE A 27 -7.20 15.84 -7.03
C PHE A 27 -6.26 15.48 -5.87
N ASP A 28 -5.05 15.00 -6.17
CA ASP A 28 -4.07 14.61 -5.16
C ASP A 28 -3.30 15.84 -4.66
N LEU A 29 -3.57 16.23 -3.42
CA LEU A 29 -2.88 17.34 -2.78
C LEU A 29 -1.45 16.92 -2.42
N ASP A 30 -0.47 17.58 -3.03
CA ASP A 30 0.97 17.35 -2.81
C ASP A 30 1.41 15.88 -3.00
N ASN A 31 0.76 15.17 -3.92
CA ASN A 31 1.00 13.76 -4.21
C ASN A 31 0.87 12.86 -2.98
N ARG A 32 0.04 13.23 -1.98
CA ARG A 32 -0.08 12.48 -0.72
C ARG A 32 -0.61 11.08 -0.95
N THR A 33 -1.57 10.90 -1.88
CA THR A 33 -2.13 9.58 -2.20
C THR A 33 -1.10 8.74 -2.95
N ALA A 34 -0.38 9.34 -3.89
CA ALA A 34 0.72 8.66 -4.59
C ALA A 34 1.87 8.25 -3.65
N LYS A 35 2.25 9.10 -2.68
CA LYS A 35 3.26 8.78 -1.66
C LYS A 35 2.79 7.65 -0.74
N LEU A 36 1.52 7.65 -0.34
CA LEU A 36 0.95 6.58 0.47
C LEU A 36 0.93 5.25 -0.31
N ALA A 37 0.54 5.28 -1.58
CA ALA A 37 0.61 4.12 -2.47
C ALA A 37 2.04 3.57 -2.57
N ALA A 38 3.03 4.44 -2.81
CA ALA A 38 4.44 4.03 -2.86
C ALA A 38 4.93 3.43 -1.54
N TYR A 39 4.51 4.00 -0.40
CA TYR A 39 4.80 3.45 0.92
C TYR A 39 4.22 2.04 1.09
N ILE A 40 2.95 1.81 0.72
CA ILE A 40 2.31 0.50 0.81
C ILE A 40 3.01 -0.52 -0.10
N VAL A 41 3.36 -0.14 -1.34
CA VAL A 41 4.10 -1.00 -2.26
C VAL A 41 5.47 -1.36 -1.69
N TYR A 42 6.18 -0.40 -1.10
CA TYR A 42 7.47 -0.66 -0.45
C TYR A 42 7.32 -1.66 0.70
N GLN A 43 6.32 -1.47 1.58
CA GLN A 43 6.03 -2.42 2.66
C GLN A 43 5.67 -3.81 2.09
N TYR A 44 4.96 -3.87 0.96
CA TYR A 44 4.60 -5.15 0.36
C TYR A 44 5.79 -5.93 -0.20
N LEU A 45 6.74 -5.24 -0.82
CA LEU A 45 7.86 -5.86 -1.52
C LEU A 45 9.08 -6.13 -0.62
N PHE A 46 9.27 -5.36 0.44
CA PHE A 46 10.54 -5.34 1.19
C PHE A 46 10.40 -5.49 2.71
N SER A 47 9.19 -5.52 3.27
CA SER A 47 8.95 -5.63 4.72
C SER A 47 8.25 -6.93 5.09
#